data_AF-A4IA96-F1
#
_entry.id   AF-A4IA96-F1
#
_cell.length_a   1.000
_cell.length_b   1.000
_cell.length_c   1.000
_cell.angle_alpha   90.00
_cell.angle_beta   90.00
_cell.angle_gamma   90.00
#
_symmetry.space_group_name_H-M   'P 1'
#
loop_
_entity.id
_entity.type
_entity.pdbx_description
1 polymer ?
#
loop_
_entity_poly.entity_id
_entity_poly.type
_entity_poly.pdbx_seq_one_letter_code
_entity_poly.pdbx_strand_id
1 'polypeptide(L)'
;MTAHNALLLGSRDDDVDISVRRRAHADTLTVDGAAARLLSAIASYTKFAAATDVEAESSGDAAQEAAALSLMAHMQRLSLLCNAARTPETSCTSAGQGNIHKCVDDWAKWLLGLESQPIVLASKVALCLPPLQACWRGGSAVDGAGSAHIDRIEEAIGSFFARAARRCVTEWTTHGTPLRTLLPPLALLATYARFRWAWSRFTELGHVGGDEHLGGAEGGIAVIGSADAMHRQESRYIDFLSIAGEVESCHADKLTREVLLHSLKTIDWRAGNAVPAVKEVAPLVWCVFLRCRSYALHSHSQNHSSFSDFFAHEASARLVAQVLRCTVDGVRLCIERQAADMHVARATQLCTCDIPCFVLLTRLWFSWIALATDAATVLLPRLERSLRKLVSSAVKLRGGAETKPPSSTVAAALAENSGEVSRTEQETLFVEVAWKVAPLSMSEIASATAAVPWADAFARAREVQAVLEKRTLVAPVP
;
A
#
# COMPACT_ATOMS: atom_id res chain seq x y z
N MET A 1 -21.70 12.18 -14.16
CA MET A 1 -20.48 12.61 -13.44
C MET A 1 -20.00 11.43 -12.63
N THR A 2 -18.91 10.79 -13.07
CA THR A 2 -18.25 9.75 -12.28
C THR A 2 -17.52 10.42 -11.12
N ALA A 3 -17.28 9.69 -10.02
CA ALA A 3 -16.62 10.20 -8.81
C ALA A 3 -15.23 10.85 -9.07
N HIS A 4 -14.68 10.80 -10.30
CA HIS A 4 -13.42 11.48 -10.67
C HIS A 4 -13.53 12.99 -10.70
N ASN A 5 -14.70 13.50 -11.04
CA ASN A 5 -14.91 14.94 -11.04
C ASN A 5 -14.92 15.53 -9.62
N ALA A 6 -14.82 14.70 -8.58
CA ALA A 6 -14.69 15.13 -7.19
C ALA A 6 -13.25 15.03 -6.64
N LEU A 7 -12.39 14.17 -7.22
CA LEU A 7 -11.01 13.95 -6.75
C LEU A 7 -9.98 14.90 -7.42
N LEU A 8 -10.32 15.49 -8.56
CA LEU A 8 -9.45 16.43 -9.31
C LEU A 8 -9.71 17.91 -9.01
N LEU A 9 -10.70 18.25 -8.17
CA LEU A 9 -11.05 19.64 -7.78
C LEU A 9 -9.95 20.36 -6.95
N GLY A 10 -8.79 19.73 -6.75
CA GLY A 10 -7.67 20.28 -5.97
C GLY A 10 -6.55 20.91 -6.80
N SER A 11 -6.57 20.86 -8.15
CA SER A 11 -5.46 21.44 -8.93
C SER A 11 -5.89 22.07 -10.25
N ARG A 12 -5.58 23.37 -10.36
CA ARG A 12 -5.52 24.24 -11.56
C ARG A 12 -6.83 24.76 -12.14
N ASP A 13 -6.94 26.09 -12.05
CA ASP A 13 -7.68 27.14 -12.78
C ASP A 13 -8.71 26.81 -13.90
N ASP A 14 -8.71 25.63 -14.52
CA ASP A 14 -9.68 25.25 -15.55
C ASP A 14 -11.05 24.83 -14.96
N ASP A 15 -11.15 24.64 -13.64
CA ASP A 15 -12.39 24.27 -12.94
C ASP A 15 -13.36 25.44 -12.74
N VAL A 16 -12.92 26.68 -12.99
CA VAL A 16 -13.78 27.87 -12.91
C VAL A 16 -14.87 27.83 -14.00
N ASP A 17 -14.59 27.24 -15.17
CA ASP A 17 -15.55 27.21 -16.29
C ASP A 17 -16.60 26.08 -16.15
N ILE A 18 -16.23 24.97 -15.50
CA ILE A 18 -17.17 23.88 -15.14
C ILE A 18 -18.05 24.29 -13.95
N SER A 19 -17.52 25.05 -13.00
CA SER A 19 -18.30 25.61 -11.89
C SER A 19 -19.23 26.75 -12.35
N VAL A 20 -18.87 27.50 -13.41
CA VAL A 20 -19.77 28.46 -14.08
C VAL A 20 -20.90 27.75 -14.85
N ARG A 21 -20.65 26.62 -15.54
CA ARG A 21 -21.74 25.81 -16.13
C ARG A 21 -22.59 25.07 -15.09
N ARG A 22 -22.03 24.68 -13.95
CA ARG A 22 -22.83 24.19 -12.80
C ARG A 22 -23.66 25.28 -12.16
N ARG A 23 -23.20 26.55 -12.15
CA ARG A 23 -24.01 27.71 -11.71
C ARG A 23 -25.30 27.84 -12.51
N ALA A 24 -25.24 27.66 -13.84
CA ALA A 24 -26.42 27.67 -14.70
C ALA A 24 -27.41 26.48 -14.48
N HIS A 25 -27.03 25.46 -13.69
CA HIS A 25 -27.94 24.41 -13.19
C HIS A 25 -28.12 24.44 -11.66
N ALA A 26 -27.44 25.35 -10.97
CA ALA A 26 -27.61 25.65 -9.56
C ALA A 26 -28.67 26.74 -9.35
N ASP A 27 -28.92 27.58 -10.35
CA ASP A 27 -29.91 28.68 -10.33
C ASP A 27 -31.39 28.22 -10.18
N THR A 28 -31.66 26.94 -9.95
CA THR A 28 -33.01 26.41 -9.62
C THR A 28 -33.04 25.45 -8.42
N LEU A 29 -31.90 25.18 -7.76
CA LEU A 29 -31.82 24.23 -6.65
C LEU A 29 -31.56 24.95 -5.34
N THR A 30 -32.65 25.26 -4.64
CA THR A 30 -32.63 25.73 -3.25
C THR A 30 -32.07 24.66 -2.33
N VAL A 31 -31.61 25.06 -1.13
CA VAL A 31 -31.15 24.14 -0.08
C VAL A 31 -32.21 23.08 0.22
N ASP A 32 -33.50 23.47 0.31
CA ASP A 32 -34.62 22.54 0.50
C ASP A 32 -34.78 21.54 -0.65
N GLY A 33 -34.60 21.98 -1.90
CA GLY A 33 -34.64 21.10 -3.06
C GLY A 33 -33.51 20.07 -3.07
N ALA A 34 -32.32 20.45 -2.61
CA ALA A 34 -31.19 19.54 -2.47
C ALA A 34 -31.40 18.55 -1.30
N ALA A 35 -31.92 19.03 -0.17
CA ALA A 35 -32.28 18.21 0.99
C ALA A 35 -33.32 17.14 0.62
N ALA A 36 -34.39 17.51 -0.08
CA ALA A 36 -35.43 16.57 -0.52
C ALA A 36 -34.88 15.49 -1.47
N ARG A 37 -33.96 15.86 -2.39
CA ARG A 37 -33.30 14.89 -3.29
C ARG A 37 -32.40 13.93 -2.53
N LEU A 38 -31.66 14.41 -1.53
CA LEU A 38 -30.82 13.55 -0.69
C LEU A 38 -31.68 12.54 0.08
N LEU A 39 -32.77 12.99 0.73
CA LEU A 39 -33.68 12.09 1.44
C LEU A 39 -34.33 11.06 0.51
N SER A 40 -34.76 11.49 -0.70
CA SER A 40 -35.29 10.57 -1.71
C SER A 40 -34.25 9.55 -2.15
N ALA A 41 -33.00 9.97 -2.36
CA ALA A 41 -31.92 9.07 -2.74
C ALA A 41 -31.61 8.06 -1.62
N ILE A 42 -31.65 8.48 -0.34
CA ILE A 42 -31.44 7.59 0.81
C ILE A 42 -32.56 6.54 0.87
N ALA A 43 -33.81 6.97 0.70
CA ALA A 43 -34.96 6.07 0.67
C ALA A 43 -34.93 5.08 -0.50
N SER A 44 -34.46 5.52 -1.68
CA SER A 44 -34.28 4.63 -2.84
C SER A 44 -33.17 3.61 -2.60
N TYR A 45 -32.05 4.02 -2.00
CA TYR A 45 -30.94 3.11 -1.70
C TYR A 45 -31.34 2.04 -0.69
N THR A 46 -32.03 2.41 0.39
CA THR A 46 -32.46 1.44 1.42
C THR A 46 -33.46 0.43 0.86
N LYS A 47 -34.38 0.86 -0.01
CA LYS A 47 -35.26 -0.07 -0.75
C LYS A 47 -34.50 -0.99 -1.69
N PHE A 48 -33.50 -0.46 -2.40
CA PHE A 48 -32.68 -1.25 -3.32
C PHE A 48 -31.85 -2.31 -2.57
N ALA A 49 -31.16 -1.91 -1.50
CA ALA A 49 -30.35 -2.81 -0.68
C ALA A 49 -31.16 -3.95 -0.05
N ALA A 50 -32.43 -3.70 0.32
CA ALA A 50 -33.31 -4.75 0.84
C ALA A 50 -33.81 -5.72 -0.25
N ALA A 51 -33.80 -5.33 -1.53
CA ALA A 51 -34.24 -6.16 -2.64
C ALA A 51 -33.11 -7.04 -3.21
N THR A 52 -31.86 -6.58 -3.13
CA THR A 52 -30.67 -7.30 -3.64
C THR A 52 -30.27 -8.53 -2.83
N ASP A 53 -30.78 -8.71 -1.60
CA ASP A 53 -30.56 -9.94 -0.81
C ASP A 53 -31.17 -11.20 -1.46
N VAL A 54 -31.96 -11.06 -2.54
CA VAL A 54 -32.75 -12.16 -3.11
C VAL A 54 -32.24 -12.64 -4.48
N GLU A 55 -31.58 -11.83 -5.33
CA GLU A 55 -31.16 -12.28 -6.67
C GLU A 55 -29.87 -11.62 -7.26
N ALA A 56 -28.96 -12.48 -7.75
CA ALA A 56 -27.93 -12.33 -8.79
C ALA A 56 -26.55 -11.66 -8.50
N GLU A 57 -25.51 -12.51 -8.52
CA GLU A 57 -24.11 -12.35 -8.07
C GLU A 57 -23.14 -11.54 -8.96
N SER A 58 -23.57 -10.52 -9.72
CA SER A 58 -22.59 -9.57 -10.31
C SER A 58 -23.15 -8.23 -10.80
N SER A 59 -24.39 -8.20 -11.28
CA SER A 59 -25.03 -6.95 -11.73
C SER A 59 -25.51 -6.09 -10.56
N GLY A 60 -25.82 -6.71 -9.42
CA GLY A 60 -26.22 -6.04 -8.18
C GLY A 60 -25.11 -5.15 -7.61
N ASP A 61 -23.88 -5.64 -7.57
CA ASP A 61 -22.73 -4.94 -6.96
C ASP A 61 -22.43 -3.60 -7.64
N ALA A 62 -22.43 -3.57 -8.98
CA ALA A 62 -22.17 -2.36 -9.74
C ALA A 62 -23.31 -1.32 -9.60
N ALA A 63 -24.56 -1.79 -9.56
CA ALA A 63 -25.73 -0.92 -9.36
C ALA A 63 -25.73 -0.34 -7.94
N GLN A 64 -25.39 -1.15 -6.95
CA GLN A 64 -25.29 -0.73 -5.55
C GLN A 64 -24.16 0.28 -5.34
N GLU A 65 -23.00 0.06 -5.94
CA GLU A 65 -21.90 1.01 -5.96
C GLU A 65 -22.31 2.34 -6.57
N ALA A 66 -22.93 2.32 -7.76
CA ALA A 66 -23.40 3.52 -8.42
C ALA A 66 -24.41 4.29 -7.54
N ALA A 67 -25.31 3.59 -6.85
CA ALA A 67 -26.27 4.19 -5.95
C ALA A 67 -25.60 4.81 -4.71
N ALA A 68 -24.61 4.14 -4.10
CA ALA A 68 -23.85 4.67 -2.97
C ALA A 68 -23.02 5.91 -3.34
N LEU A 69 -22.35 5.89 -4.49
CA LEU A 69 -21.59 7.04 -4.98
C LEU A 69 -22.50 8.22 -5.36
N SER A 70 -23.70 7.92 -5.88
CA SER A 70 -24.71 8.95 -6.13
C SER A 70 -25.15 9.63 -4.83
N LEU A 71 -25.34 8.88 -3.75
CA LEU A 71 -25.65 9.45 -2.42
C LEU A 71 -24.57 10.40 -1.92
N MET A 72 -23.29 10.02 -2.08
CA MET A 72 -22.16 10.89 -1.73
C MET A 72 -22.17 12.20 -2.53
N ALA A 73 -22.48 12.14 -3.82
CA ALA A 73 -22.60 13.33 -4.66
C ALA A 73 -23.75 14.25 -4.23
N HIS A 74 -24.90 13.69 -3.81
CA HIS A 74 -26.02 14.48 -3.29
C HIS A 74 -25.66 15.17 -1.97
N MET A 75 -24.97 14.48 -1.07
CA MET A 75 -24.50 15.06 0.19
C MET A 75 -23.48 16.17 -0.04
N GLN A 76 -22.55 15.98 -0.97
CA GLN A 76 -21.59 17.03 -1.36
C GLN A 76 -22.30 18.25 -1.99
N ARG A 77 -23.34 18.03 -2.79
CA ARG A 77 -24.13 19.13 -3.36
C ARG A 77 -24.88 19.91 -2.29
N LEU A 78 -25.47 19.20 -1.31
CA LEU A 78 -26.12 19.84 -0.16
C LEU A 78 -25.11 20.70 0.62
N SER A 79 -23.90 20.18 0.86
CA SER A 79 -22.79 20.91 1.50
C SER A 79 -22.50 22.25 0.85
N LEU A 80 -22.26 22.22 -0.46
CA LEU A 80 -21.90 23.42 -1.23
C LEU A 80 -23.02 24.46 -1.21
N LEU A 81 -24.29 24.03 -1.30
CA LEU A 81 -25.44 24.93 -1.27
C LEU A 81 -25.66 25.52 0.13
N CYS A 82 -25.50 24.73 1.19
CA CYS A 82 -25.58 25.23 2.57
C CYS A 82 -24.52 26.31 2.83
N ASN A 83 -23.30 26.12 2.32
CA ASN A 83 -22.24 27.14 2.47
C ASN A 83 -22.51 28.40 1.64
N ALA A 84 -23.03 28.24 0.42
CA ALA A 84 -23.38 29.39 -0.41
C ALA A 84 -24.53 30.22 0.21
N ALA A 85 -25.53 29.56 0.79
CA ALA A 85 -26.69 30.21 1.41
C ALA A 85 -26.36 30.97 2.71
N ARG A 86 -25.25 30.63 3.38
CA ARG A 86 -24.80 31.32 4.62
C ARG A 86 -24.09 32.66 4.36
N THR A 87 -24.02 33.12 3.11
CA THR A 87 -23.64 34.51 2.82
C THR A 87 -24.78 35.46 3.25
N PRO A 88 -24.47 36.66 3.79
CA PRO A 88 -25.39 37.45 4.64
C PRO A 88 -26.71 37.91 3.98
N GLU A 89 -26.90 37.71 2.68
CA GLU A 89 -28.08 38.17 1.95
C GLU A 89 -29.23 37.14 1.89
N THR A 90 -29.02 35.88 2.29
CA THR A 90 -30.04 34.83 2.20
C THR A 90 -30.25 34.09 3.52
N SER A 91 -31.05 34.65 4.43
CA SER A 91 -31.46 33.95 5.64
C SER A 91 -32.32 32.72 5.31
N CYS A 92 -31.84 31.52 5.65
CA CYS A 92 -32.64 30.29 5.62
C CYS A 92 -33.88 30.44 6.53
N THR A 93 -35.05 30.02 6.05
CA THR A 93 -36.26 29.95 6.86
C THR A 93 -36.13 28.85 7.92
N SER A 94 -36.78 28.99 9.08
CA SER A 94 -36.72 28.02 10.19
C SER A 94 -37.13 26.59 9.78
N ALA A 95 -38.02 26.45 8.80
CA ALA A 95 -38.40 25.16 8.22
C ALA A 95 -37.24 24.47 7.48
N GLY A 96 -36.38 25.23 6.80
CA GLY A 96 -35.22 24.70 6.09
C GLY A 96 -34.16 24.12 7.03
N GLN A 97 -34.01 24.69 8.24
CA GLN A 97 -33.03 24.21 9.22
C GLN A 97 -33.41 22.84 9.80
N GLY A 98 -34.71 22.58 10.04
CA GLY A 98 -35.21 21.27 10.46
C GLY A 98 -34.99 20.18 9.39
N ASN A 99 -35.18 20.52 8.12
CA ASN A 99 -34.92 19.60 7.01
C ASN A 99 -33.43 19.23 6.89
N ILE A 100 -32.53 20.19 7.09
CA ILE A 100 -31.08 19.95 7.05
C ILE A 100 -30.65 19.00 8.17
N HIS A 101 -31.12 19.21 9.41
CA HIS A 101 -30.83 18.29 10.53
C HIS A 101 -31.24 16.86 10.20
N LYS A 102 -32.47 16.67 9.74
CA LYS A 102 -32.98 15.35 9.36
C LYS A 102 -32.15 14.71 8.25
N CYS A 103 -31.76 15.49 7.23
CA CYS A 103 -30.90 15.01 6.15
C CYS A 103 -29.54 14.53 6.65
N VAL A 104 -28.89 15.31 7.52
CA VAL A 104 -27.59 14.96 8.11
C VAL A 104 -27.71 13.70 8.96
N ASP A 105 -28.75 13.58 9.78
CA ASP A 105 -28.97 12.41 10.62
C ASP A 105 -29.27 11.14 9.82
N ASP A 106 -30.13 11.22 8.80
CA ASP A 106 -30.46 10.08 7.95
C ASP A 106 -29.24 9.67 7.10
N TRP A 107 -28.44 10.64 6.63
CA TRP A 107 -27.17 10.35 5.95
C TRP A 107 -26.15 9.71 6.90
N ALA A 108 -26.00 10.21 8.13
CA ALA A 108 -25.10 9.63 9.12
C ALA A 108 -25.50 8.18 9.47
N LYS A 109 -26.79 7.91 9.65
CA LYS A 109 -27.30 6.54 9.84
C LYS A 109 -27.01 5.65 8.64
N TRP A 110 -27.20 6.16 7.42
CA TRP A 110 -26.88 5.41 6.21
C TRP A 110 -25.37 5.09 6.12
N LEU A 111 -24.50 6.08 6.38
CA LEU A 111 -23.05 5.90 6.33
C LEU A 111 -22.59 4.82 7.32
N LEU A 112 -23.10 4.87 8.56
CA LEU A 112 -22.80 3.87 9.58
C LEU A 112 -23.43 2.51 9.28
N GLY A 113 -24.52 2.48 8.51
CA GLY A 113 -25.15 1.27 8.00
C GLY A 113 -24.35 0.54 6.91
N LEU A 114 -23.36 1.18 6.29
CA LEU A 114 -22.47 0.51 5.31
C LEU A 114 -21.62 -0.61 5.93
N GLU A 115 -21.58 -0.70 7.26
CA GLU A 115 -20.94 -1.79 8.00
C GLU A 115 -21.47 -3.18 7.60
N SER A 116 -22.73 -3.29 7.17
CA SER A 116 -23.32 -4.56 6.70
C SER A 116 -23.03 -4.89 5.23
N GLN A 117 -22.47 -3.96 4.45
CA GLN A 117 -22.25 -4.10 3.01
C GLN A 117 -20.86 -4.65 2.69
N PRO A 118 -20.53 -5.11 1.47
CA PRO A 118 -19.17 -5.55 1.15
C PRO A 118 -18.10 -4.49 1.47
N ILE A 119 -16.98 -4.87 2.10
CA ILE A 119 -15.97 -3.91 2.57
C ILE A 119 -15.34 -3.11 1.43
N VAL A 120 -15.30 -3.70 0.23
CA VAL A 120 -14.85 -3.04 -1.00
C VAL A 120 -15.71 -1.81 -1.30
N LEU A 121 -17.03 -1.92 -1.17
CA LEU A 121 -17.95 -0.80 -1.36
C LEU A 121 -17.69 0.31 -0.34
N ALA A 122 -17.56 -0.06 0.95
CA ALA A 122 -17.22 0.90 2.01
C ALA A 122 -15.91 1.63 1.71
N SER A 123 -14.87 0.94 1.21
CA SER A 123 -13.60 1.57 0.84
C SER A 123 -13.71 2.57 -0.31
N LYS A 124 -14.65 2.36 -1.24
CA LYS A 124 -14.91 3.30 -2.34
C LYS A 124 -15.68 4.53 -1.85
N VAL A 125 -16.63 4.34 -0.94
CA VAL A 125 -17.33 5.45 -0.27
C VAL A 125 -16.34 6.27 0.56
N ALA A 126 -15.38 5.62 1.24
CA ALA A 126 -14.37 6.30 2.04
C ALA A 126 -13.57 7.34 1.24
N LEU A 127 -13.27 7.06 -0.04
CA LEU A 127 -12.56 8.01 -0.92
C LEU A 127 -13.32 9.33 -1.14
N CYS A 128 -14.65 9.32 -0.95
CA CYS A 128 -15.49 10.50 -1.12
C CYS A 128 -15.60 11.34 0.17
N LEU A 129 -15.15 10.83 1.32
CA LEU A 129 -15.31 11.50 2.62
C LEU A 129 -14.38 12.70 2.81
N PRO A 130 -13.08 12.67 2.44
CA PRO A 130 -12.21 13.85 2.59
C PRO A 130 -12.68 15.05 1.75
N PRO A 131 -13.04 14.91 0.45
CA PRO A 131 -13.62 16.02 -0.30
C PRO A 131 -14.93 16.55 0.32
N LEU A 132 -15.76 15.66 0.88
CA LEU A 132 -16.98 16.07 1.56
C LEU A 132 -16.67 16.89 2.82
N GLN A 133 -15.71 16.47 3.64
CA GLN A 133 -15.27 17.22 4.83
C GLN A 133 -14.74 18.61 4.45
N ALA A 134 -13.92 18.69 3.40
CA ALA A 134 -13.41 19.97 2.89
C ALA A 134 -14.55 20.91 2.45
N CYS A 135 -15.59 20.36 1.80
CA CYS A 135 -16.76 21.16 1.44
C CYS A 135 -17.41 21.78 2.67
N TRP A 136 -17.74 21.01 3.71
CA TRP A 136 -18.45 21.57 4.88
C TRP A 136 -17.61 22.51 5.75
N ARG A 137 -16.29 22.27 5.87
CA ARG A 137 -15.39 23.18 6.61
C ARG A 137 -15.14 24.52 5.91
N GLY A 138 -15.19 24.56 4.58
CA GLY A 138 -14.94 25.78 3.81
C GLY A 138 -15.93 26.92 4.05
N GLY A 139 -17.05 26.68 4.76
CA GLY A 139 -18.06 27.70 5.08
C GLY A 139 -18.12 28.14 6.55
N SER A 140 -17.30 27.58 7.46
CA SER A 140 -17.52 27.68 8.91
C SER A 140 -16.60 28.64 9.66
N ALA A 141 -16.33 29.83 9.12
CA ALA A 141 -15.67 30.89 9.88
C ALA A 141 -16.64 31.71 10.77
N VAL A 142 -17.97 31.55 10.63
CA VAL A 142 -18.93 32.43 11.30
C VAL A 142 -20.23 31.67 11.66
N ASP A 143 -20.59 31.68 12.95
CA ASP A 143 -21.86 31.31 13.60
C ASP A 143 -22.13 29.89 14.15
N GLY A 144 -22.46 29.86 15.45
CA GLY A 144 -22.55 28.68 16.34
C GLY A 144 -23.73 27.73 16.13
N ALA A 145 -24.70 28.02 15.26
CA ALA A 145 -25.70 27.03 14.84
C ALA A 145 -25.18 26.12 13.71
N GLY A 146 -24.15 26.56 12.98
CA GLY A 146 -23.50 25.77 11.95
C GLY A 146 -22.64 24.64 12.48
N SER A 147 -22.18 24.73 13.74
CA SER A 147 -21.25 23.76 14.34
C SER A 147 -21.89 22.39 14.56
N ALA A 148 -23.14 22.34 15.05
CA ALA A 148 -23.79 21.07 15.40
C ALA A 148 -23.91 20.09 14.21
N HIS A 149 -24.14 20.60 12.99
CA HIS A 149 -24.16 19.77 11.79
C HIS A 149 -22.78 19.26 11.39
N ILE A 150 -21.76 20.11 11.54
CA ILE A 150 -20.38 19.78 11.21
C ILE A 150 -19.89 18.70 12.18
N ASP A 151 -20.10 18.91 13.48
CA ASP A 151 -19.73 17.96 14.53
C ASP A 151 -20.37 16.60 14.28
N ARG A 152 -21.66 16.57 13.91
CA ARG A 152 -22.37 15.32 13.61
C ARG A 152 -21.82 14.60 12.38
N ILE A 153 -21.44 15.34 11.33
CA ILE A 153 -20.84 14.77 10.11
C ILE A 153 -19.45 14.21 10.44
N GLU A 154 -18.63 14.95 11.19
CA GLU A 154 -17.29 14.52 11.59
C GLU A 154 -17.32 13.30 12.52
N GLU A 155 -18.25 13.27 13.48
CA GLU A 155 -18.51 12.13 14.35
C GLU A 155 -18.90 10.88 13.53
N ALA A 156 -19.80 11.04 12.56
CA ALA A 156 -20.24 9.95 11.70
C ALA A 156 -19.09 9.42 10.83
N ILE A 157 -18.26 10.30 10.27
CA ILE A 157 -17.08 9.91 9.47
C ILE A 157 -16.04 9.21 10.34
N GLY A 158 -15.71 9.75 11.52
CA GLY A 158 -14.79 9.13 12.47
C GLY A 158 -15.27 7.75 12.92
N SER A 159 -16.55 7.63 13.26
CA SER A 159 -17.19 6.36 13.61
C SER A 159 -17.18 5.36 12.45
N PHE A 160 -17.38 5.82 11.22
CA PHE A 160 -17.29 4.98 10.02
C PHE A 160 -15.88 4.38 9.87
N PHE A 161 -14.83 5.20 9.99
CA PHE A 161 -13.45 4.70 9.91
C PHE A 161 -13.11 3.74 11.05
N ALA A 162 -13.58 4.01 12.28
CA ALA A 162 -13.37 3.12 13.42
C ALA A 162 -14.01 1.74 13.19
N ARG A 163 -15.25 1.71 12.68
CA ARG A 163 -15.95 0.47 12.31
C ARG A 163 -15.26 -0.25 11.15
N ALA A 164 -14.87 0.48 10.12
CA ALA A 164 -14.15 -0.07 8.97
C ALA A 164 -12.82 -0.72 9.41
N ALA A 165 -12.05 -0.08 10.29
CA ALA A 165 -10.80 -0.62 10.82
C ALA A 165 -11.02 -1.93 11.59
N ARG A 166 -12.01 -1.96 12.51
CA ARG A 166 -12.38 -3.19 13.22
C ARG A 166 -12.73 -4.31 12.26
N ARG A 167 -13.53 -4.01 11.24
CA ARG A 167 -13.94 -4.98 10.24
C ARG A 167 -12.78 -5.47 9.36
N CYS A 168 -11.85 -4.60 8.97
CA CYS A 168 -10.64 -5.01 8.25
C CYS A 168 -9.86 -6.06 9.07
N VAL A 169 -9.71 -5.84 10.38
CA VAL A 169 -9.06 -6.80 11.27
C VAL A 169 -9.87 -8.11 11.37
N THR A 170 -11.19 -8.04 11.50
CA THR A 170 -12.05 -9.24 11.55
C THR A 170 -12.00 -10.04 10.26
N GLU A 171 -12.12 -9.41 9.09
CA GLU A 171 -12.06 -10.09 7.79
C GLU A 171 -10.68 -10.73 7.58
N TRP A 172 -9.60 -10.02 7.91
CA TRP A 172 -8.25 -10.56 7.85
C TRP A 172 -8.08 -11.78 8.80
N THR A 173 -8.51 -11.67 10.05
CA THR A 173 -8.33 -12.77 11.02
C THR A 173 -9.19 -13.99 10.70
N THR A 174 -10.37 -13.77 10.11
CA THR A 174 -11.35 -14.83 9.80
C THR A 174 -11.09 -15.50 8.46
N HIS A 175 -10.83 -14.73 7.41
CA HIS A 175 -10.66 -15.22 6.03
C HIS A 175 -9.24 -15.13 5.52
N GLY A 176 -8.42 -14.30 6.16
CA GLY A 176 -7.08 -13.93 5.68
C GLY A 176 -5.95 -14.78 6.25
N THR A 177 -6.17 -15.66 7.23
CA THR A 177 -5.12 -16.66 7.55
C THR A 177 -4.84 -17.44 6.27
N PRO A 178 -3.65 -17.29 5.66
CA PRO A 178 -3.40 -17.92 4.39
C PRO A 178 -3.25 -19.39 4.76
N LEU A 179 -4.29 -20.19 4.60
CA LEU A 179 -4.27 -21.61 4.95
C LEU A 179 -4.53 -22.51 3.75
N ARG A 180 -4.92 -21.96 2.57
CA ARG A 180 -5.09 -22.80 1.37
C ARG A 180 -4.64 -22.22 0.03
N THR A 181 -4.54 -20.90 -0.13
CA THR A 181 -4.22 -20.30 -1.43
C THR A 181 -2.93 -19.48 -1.36
N LEU A 182 -2.05 -19.66 -2.35
CA LEU A 182 -0.87 -18.81 -2.61
C LEU A 182 -1.24 -17.60 -3.47
N LEU A 183 -2.54 -17.36 -3.67
CA LEU A 183 -3.04 -16.24 -4.44
C LEU A 183 -2.83 -14.95 -3.62
N PRO A 184 -2.35 -13.87 -4.25
CA PRO A 184 -2.07 -12.65 -3.52
C PRO A 184 -3.38 -11.97 -3.09
N PRO A 185 -3.47 -11.43 -1.86
CA PRO A 185 -4.67 -10.75 -1.36
C PRO A 185 -4.82 -9.33 -1.93
N LEU A 186 -4.60 -9.13 -3.24
CA LEU A 186 -4.50 -7.79 -3.86
C LEU A 186 -5.79 -6.99 -3.75
N ALA A 187 -6.96 -7.61 -3.90
CA ALA A 187 -8.24 -6.91 -3.75
C ALA A 187 -8.43 -6.37 -2.32
N LEU A 188 -8.02 -7.16 -1.32
CA LEU A 188 -8.07 -6.78 0.09
C LEU A 188 -7.06 -5.66 0.38
N LEU A 189 -5.81 -5.81 -0.08
CA LEU A 189 -4.78 -4.79 0.10
C LEU A 189 -5.13 -3.47 -0.61
N ALA A 190 -5.74 -3.51 -1.79
CA ALA A 190 -6.23 -2.33 -2.47
C ALA A 190 -7.37 -1.65 -1.70
N THR A 191 -8.23 -2.43 -1.04
CA THR A 191 -9.28 -1.93 -0.15
C THR A 191 -8.66 -1.20 1.06
N TYR A 192 -7.63 -1.78 1.67
CA TYR A 192 -6.94 -1.16 2.80
C TYR A 192 -6.15 0.09 2.38
N ALA A 193 -5.54 0.09 1.19
CA ALA A 193 -4.88 1.26 0.64
C ALA A 193 -5.85 2.44 0.45
N ARG A 194 -7.09 2.18 -0.01
CA ARG A 194 -8.15 3.21 -0.11
C ARG A 194 -8.50 3.78 1.26
N PHE A 195 -8.74 2.92 2.25
CA PHE A 195 -9.04 3.39 3.61
C PHE A 195 -7.89 4.17 4.22
N ARG A 196 -6.64 3.71 4.05
CA ARG A 196 -5.44 4.41 4.51
C ARG A 196 -5.34 5.81 3.91
N TRP A 197 -5.50 5.92 2.60
CA TRP A 197 -5.46 7.22 1.91
C TRP A 197 -6.60 8.13 2.40
N ALA A 198 -7.82 7.61 2.45
CA ALA A 198 -8.98 8.38 2.87
C ALA A 198 -8.84 8.87 4.32
N TRP A 199 -8.36 8.01 5.22
CA TRP A 199 -8.11 8.35 6.62
C TRP A 199 -7.00 9.39 6.77
N SER A 200 -5.87 9.25 6.05
CA SER A 200 -4.79 10.25 6.07
C SER A 200 -5.30 11.63 5.63
N ARG A 201 -6.07 11.70 4.55
CA ARG A 201 -6.62 12.98 4.08
C ARG A 201 -7.65 13.56 5.02
N PHE A 202 -8.48 12.72 5.65
CA PHE A 202 -9.45 13.14 6.64
C PHE A 202 -8.77 13.73 7.89
N THR A 203 -7.72 13.10 8.39
CA THR A 203 -6.97 13.60 9.56
C THR A 203 -6.18 14.86 9.22
N GLU A 204 -5.54 14.94 8.05
CA GLU A 204 -4.84 16.15 7.58
C GLU A 204 -5.78 17.36 7.55
N LEU A 205 -6.96 17.23 6.93
CA LEU A 205 -7.97 18.29 6.90
C LEU A 205 -8.49 18.65 8.29
N GLY A 206 -8.50 17.67 9.21
CA GLY A 206 -8.80 17.85 10.64
C GLY A 206 -7.94 18.92 11.32
N HIS A 207 -6.65 18.99 10.99
CA HIS A 207 -5.68 19.87 11.66
C HIS A 207 -5.64 21.28 11.06
N VAL A 208 -5.98 21.46 9.78
CA VAL A 208 -5.88 22.75 9.07
C VAL A 208 -6.86 23.82 9.62
N GLY A 209 -7.93 23.42 10.32
CA GLY A 209 -8.93 24.35 10.87
C GLY A 209 -8.71 24.79 12.32
N GLY A 210 -7.63 24.36 12.99
CA GLY A 210 -7.45 24.54 14.43
C GLY A 210 -6.52 25.67 14.87
N ASP A 211 -5.58 26.10 14.03
CA ASP A 211 -4.36 26.78 14.53
C ASP A 211 -4.16 28.24 14.09
N GLU A 212 -5.01 28.83 13.26
CA GLU A 212 -4.79 30.22 12.80
C GLU A 212 -5.21 31.32 13.81
N HIS A 213 -5.57 30.96 15.05
CA HIS A 213 -5.83 31.90 16.16
C HIS A 213 -5.07 31.57 17.45
N LEU A 214 -3.81 31.13 17.36
CA LEU A 214 -2.94 31.04 18.55
C LEU A 214 -1.76 32.01 18.48
N GLY A 215 -2.12 33.30 18.46
CA GLY A 215 -1.34 34.31 19.16
C GLY A 215 -1.65 34.27 20.65
N GLY A 216 -0.90 33.47 21.40
CA GLY A 216 -0.80 33.60 22.86
C GLY A 216 -1.37 32.44 23.69
N ALA A 217 -0.50 31.97 24.59
CA ALA A 217 -0.75 31.20 25.81
C ALA A 217 -0.94 29.67 25.71
N GLU A 218 0.11 28.97 26.12
CA GLU A 218 0.02 27.79 26.98
C GLU A 218 -1.06 28.03 28.06
N GLY A 219 -2.12 27.23 28.06
CA GLY A 219 -3.10 27.21 29.16
C GLY A 219 -4.49 26.78 28.74
N GLY A 220 -4.89 25.55 29.10
CA GLY A 220 -6.31 25.17 29.04
C GLY A 220 -6.66 23.71 28.72
N ILE A 221 -5.85 22.73 29.13
CA ILE A 221 -6.35 21.37 29.31
C ILE A 221 -7.20 21.37 30.59
N ALA A 222 -8.47 21.77 30.48
CA ALA A 222 -9.47 21.59 31.53
C ALA A 222 -10.90 21.59 30.97
N VAL A 223 -11.43 20.36 30.82
CA VAL A 223 -12.82 19.98 31.12
C VAL A 223 -13.95 20.72 30.38
N ILE A 224 -14.42 20.11 29.28
CA ILE A 224 -15.85 19.90 29.05
C ILE A 224 -16.05 18.39 28.88
N GLY A 225 -16.86 17.81 29.76
CA GLY A 225 -16.92 16.38 30.00
C GLY A 225 -17.72 15.58 28.97
N SER A 226 -17.42 14.29 28.98
CA SER A 226 -18.26 13.15 28.57
C SER A 226 -18.59 13.04 27.07
N ALA A 227 -18.30 11.85 26.51
CA ALA A 227 -18.37 11.46 25.08
C ALA A 227 -17.22 11.94 24.17
N ASP A 228 -16.87 13.23 24.18
CA ASP A 228 -15.97 13.78 23.15
C ASP A 228 -14.49 13.34 23.30
N ALA A 229 -14.06 13.06 24.53
CA ALA A 229 -12.74 12.47 24.80
C ALA A 229 -12.64 10.99 24.38
N MET A 230 -13.73 10.23 24.42
CA MET A 230 -13.73 8.81 24.03
C MET A 230 -13.62 8.63 22.51
N HIS A 231 -14.34 9.43 21.72
CA HIS A 231 -14.22 9.36 20.27
C HIS A 231 -12.87 9.84 19.74
N ARG A 232 -12.27 10.86 20.36
CA ARG A 232 -10.88 11.24 20.05
C ARG A 232 -9.90 10.12 20.40
N GLN A 233 -10.15 9.35 21.45
CA GLN A 233 -9.30 8.23 21.83
C GLN A 233 -9.42 7.05 20.87
N GLU A 234 -10.64 6.68 20.42
CA GLU A 234 -10.82 5.68 19.35
C GLU A 234 -10.17 6.11 18.02
N SER A 235 -10.26 7.39 17.66
CA SER A 235 -9.65 7.91 16.41
C SER A 235 -8.13 7.78 16.39
N ARG A 236 -7.46 7.86 17.56
CA ARG A 236 -6.00 7.73 17.67
C ARG A 236 -5.48 6.30 17.42
N TYR A 237 -6.34 5.29 17.44
CA TYR A 237 -5.94 3.88 17.24
C TYR A 237 -6.16 3.36 15.82
N ILE A 238 -6.72 4.18 14.92
CA ILE A 238 -7.00 3.73 13.55
C ILE A 238 -5.72 3.84 12.72
N ASP A 239 -5.06 2.69 12.53
CA ASP A 239 -3.88 2.56 11.67
C ASP A 239 -4.09 1.51 10.57
N PHE A 240 -4.67 1.96 9.45
CA PHE A 240 -4.83 1.13 8.26
C PHE A 240 -3.49 0.70 7.63
N LEU A 241 -2.40 1.44 7.86
CA LEU A 241 -1.08 1.05 7.39
C LEU A 241 -0.55 -0.15 8.17
N SER A 242 -0.73 -0.16 9.49
CA SER A 242 -0.38 -1.32 10.32
C SER A 242 -1.20 -2.55 9.92
N ILE A 243 -2.52 -2.39 9.73
CA ILE A 243 -3.40 -3.48 9.30
C ILE A 243 -2.93 -4.06 7.96
N ALA A 244 -2.68 -3.21 6.95
CA ALA A 244 -2.15 -3.65 5.66
C ALA A 244 -0.78 -4.34 5.80
N GLY A 245 0.11 -3.78 6.63
CA GLY A 245 1.43 -4.33 6.91
C GLY A 245 1.39 -5.73 7.52
N GLU A 246 0.44 -6.01 8.41
CA GLU A 246 0.23 -7.34 8.98
C GLU A 246 -0.16 -8.35 7.90
N VAL A 247 -1.14 -8.01 7.06
CA VAL A 247 -1.60 -8.86 5.95
C VAL A 247 -0.47 -9.14 4.95
N GLU A 248 0.24 -8.08 4.54
CA GLU A 248 1.40 -8.18 3.65
C GLU A 248 2.47 -9.10 4.24
N SER A 249 2.79 -8.92 5.53
CA SER A 249 3.83 -9.68 6.21
C SER A 249 3.48 -11.15 6.37
N CYS A 250 2.23 -11.47 6.71
CA CYS A 250 1.76 -12.83 6.87
C CYS A 250 1.74 -13.57 5.53
N HIS A 251 1.23 -12.94 4.47
CA HIS A 251 1.27 -13.51 3.11
C HIS A 251 2.72 -13.76 2.66
N ALA A 252 3.57 -12.76 2.81
CA ALA A 252 4.96 -12.85 2.40
C ALA A 252 5.75 -13.91 3.18
N ASP A 253 5.56 -14.00 4.50
CA ASP A 253 6.22 -15.00 5.34
C ASP A 253 5.79 -16.40 4.92
N LYS A 254 4.49 -16.65 4.75
CA LYS A 254 4.00 -17.96 4.32
C LYS A 254 4.52 -18.35 2.94
N LEU A 255 4.36 -17.47 1.94
CA LEU A 255 4.86 -17.71 0.58
C LEU A 255 6.36 -18.04 0.59
N THR A 256 7.12 -17.25 1.34
CA THR A 256 8.56 -17.42 1.45
C THR A 256 8.91 -18.76 2.09
N ARG A 257 8.26 -19.09 3.22
CA ARG A 257 8.55 -20.28 4.01
C ARG A 257 8.15 -21.57 3.29
N GLU A 258 7.00 -21.60 2.65
CA GLU A 258 6.41 -22.81 2.06
C GLU A 258 6.81 -23.04 0.61
N VAL A 259 7.00 -21.97 -0.18
CA VAL A 259 7.22 -22.09 -1.63
C VAL A 259 8.65 -21.75 -1.99
N LEU A 260 9.10 -20.55 -1.64
CA LEU A 260 10.34 -20.02 -2.17
C LEU A 260 11.54 -20.75 -1.56
N LEU A 261 11.63 -20.79 -0.23
CA LEU A 261 12.76 -21.39 0.47
C LEU A 261 12.77 -22.92 0.47
N HIS A 262 11.74 -23.57 -0.09
CA HIS A 262 11.70 -25.03 -0.13
C HIS A 262 12.92 -25.60 -0.85
N SER A 263 13.20 -25.09 -2.06
CA SER A 263 14.34 -25.54 -2.88
C SER A 263 15.70 -25.35 -2.22
N LEU A 264 15.88 -24.28 -1.44
CA LEU A 264 17.13 -24.02 -0.73
C LEU A 264 17.31 -24.96 0.46
N LYS A 265 16.22 -25.28 1.16
CA LYS A 265 16.24 -26.13 2.36
C LYS A 265 16.36 -27.62 2.04
N THR A 266 15.94 -28.06 0.84
CA THR A 266 16.00 -29.47 0.44
C THR A 266 17.38 -29.90 -0.05
N ILE A 267 18.28 -28.95 -0.35
CA ILE A 267 19.67 -29.25 -0.66
C ILE A 267 20.39 -29.64 0.64
N ASP A 268 21.11 -30.76 0.64
CA ASP A 268 22.03 -31.07 1.73
C ASP A 268 23.33 -30.29 1.53
N TRP A 269 23.62 -29.39 2.46
CA TRP A 269 24.75 -28.48 2.38
C TRP A 269 26.03 -29.07 2.96
N ARG A 270 25.97 -30.25 3.59
CA ARG A 270 27.10 -30.87 4.33
C ARG A 270 28.24 -31.33 3.43
N ALA A 271 29.46 -31.26 3.97
CA ALA A 271 30.65 -31.78 3.30
C ALA A 271 30.57 -33.29 3.04
N GLY A 272 30.88 -33.72 1.82
CA GLY A 272 30.85 -35.14 1.39
C GLY A 272 29.65 -35.53 0.52
N ASN A 273 28.64 -34.67 0.42
CA ASN A 273 27.50 -34.89 -0.48
C ASN A 273 27.77 -34.38 -1.89
N ALA A 274 27.05 -34.94 -2.87
CA ALA A 274 27.15 -34.53 -4.27
C ALA A 274 26.77 -33.05 -4.40
N VAL A 275 27.71 -32.23 -4.89
CA VAL A 275 27.46 -30.83 -5.21
C VAL A 275 26.72 -30.79 -6.55
N PRO A 276 25.46 -30.32 -6.61
CA PRO A 276 24.84 -30.09 -7.90
C PRO A 276 25.66 -29.02 -8.63
N ALA A 277 26.30 -29.39 -9.73
CA ALA A 277 27.06 -28.47 -10.57
C ALA A 277 26.06 -27.57 -11.31
N VAL A 278 25.54 -26.55 -10.64
CA VAL A 278 24.65 -25.58 -11.27
C VAL A 278 25.55 -24.56 -11.96
N LYS A 279 25.66 -24.67 -13.29
CA LYS A 279 26.24 -23.63 -14.16
C LYS A 279 25.34 -22.39 -14.23
N GLU A 280 24.16 -22.45 -13.62
CA GLU A 280 23.08 -21.48 -13.72
C GLU A 280 22.66 -21.00 -12.33
N VAL A 281 21.97 -19.86 -12.29
CA VAL A 281 21.46 -19.26 -11.04
C VAL A 281 20.50 -20.21 -10.33
N ALA A 282 20.54 -20.27 -8.99
CA ALA A 282 19.61 -21.07 -8.21
C ALA A 282 18.13 -20.85 -8.61
N PRO A 283 17.32 -21.91 -8.80
CA PRO A 283 15.91 -21.80 -9.19
C PRO A 283 15.07 -20.88 -8.30
N LEU A 284 15.39 -20.80 -7.01
CA LEU A 284 14.79 -19.86 -6.06
C LEU A 284 14.77 -18.43 -6.61
N VAL A 285 15.90 -17.96 -7.16
CA VAL A 285 16.10 -16.58 -7.57
C VAL A 285 15.13 -16.21 -8.71
N TRP A 286 14.95 -17.11 -9.67
CA TRP A 286 13.98 -16.94 -10.75
C TRP A 286 12.53 -17.08 -10.29
N CYS A 287 12.24 -18.01 -9.39
CA CYS A 287 10.92 -18.15 -8.80
C CYS A 287 10.48 -16.87 -8.08
N VAL A 288 11.38 -16.21 -7.35
CA VAL A 288 11.09 -14.92 -6.70
C VAL A 288 10.77 -13.86 -7.73
N PHE A 289 11.59 -13.74 -8.78
CA PHE A 289 11.38 -12.78 -9.86
C PHE A 289 10.01 -12.96 -10.53
N LEU A 290 9.68 -14.19 -10.93
CA LEU A 290 8.42 -14.51 -11.58
C LEU A 290 7.21 -14.28 -10.67
N ARG A 291 7.35 -14.54 -9.36
CA ARG A 291 6.28 -14.24 -8.39
C ARG A 291 6.06 -12.74 -8.24
N CYS A 292 7.12 -11.95 -8.09
CA CYS A 292 7.00 -10.49 -8.04
C CYS A 292 6.35 -9.94 -9.32
N ARG A 293 6.75 -10.47 -10.48
CA ARG A 293 6.13 -10.14 -11.78
C ARG A 293 4.65 -10.50 -11.81
N SER A 294 4.27 -11.66 -11.30
CA SER A 294 2.85 -12.06 -11.26
C SER A 294 2.00 -11.06 -10.46
N TYR A 295 2.53 -10.51 -9.36
CA TYR A 295 1.81 -9.51 -8.57
C TYR A 295 1.71 -8.16 -9.26
N ALA A 296 2.79 -7.73 -9.92
CA ALA A 296 2.80 -6.52 -10.71
C ALA A 296 1.84 -6.58 -11.91
N LEU A 297 1.71 -7.74 -12.56
CA LEU A 297 0.78 -7.92 -13.67
C LEU A 297 -0.66 -8.12 -13.24
N HIS A 298 -0.89 -8.78 -12.10
CA HIS A 298 -2.25 -8.98 -11.60
C HIS A 298 -2.94 -7.65 -11.29
N SER A 299 -2.22 -6.67 -10.73
CA SER A 299 -2.77 -5.33 -10.58
C SER A 299 -3.12 -4.73 -11.95
N HIS A 300 -2.25 -4.88 -12.94
CA HIS A 300 -2.49 -4.37 -14.28
C HIS A 300 -3.70 -5.01 -15.00
N SER A 301 -3.92 -6.31 -14.86
CA SER A 301 -5.06 -7.01 -15.50
C SER A 301 -6.42 -6.67 -14.88
N GLN A 302 -6.46 -6.29 -13.60
CA GLN A 302 -7.72 -5.91 -12.93
C GLN A 302 -8.11 -4.45 -13.20
N ASN A 303 -7.26 -3.68 -13.85
CA ASN A 303 -7.32 -2.22 -13.92
C ASN A 303 -7.97 -1.64 -15.19
N HIS A 304 -8.68 -2.46 -15.98
CA HIS A 304 -9.41 -1.94 -17.16
C HIS A 304 -10.59 -1.00 -16.83
N SER A 305 -10.94 -0.80 -15.55
CA SER A 305 -11.88 0.24 -15.11
C SER A 305 -11.13 1.45 -14.53
N SER A 306 -10.97 2.48 -15.36
CA SER A 306 -10.43 3.86 -15.24
C SER A 306 -10.09 4.51 -13.88
N PHE A 307 -9.78 3.78 -12.80
CA PHE A 307 -9.69 4.35 -11.46
C PHE A 307 -9.08 3.45 -10.37
N SER A 308 -9.04 2.12 -10.56
CA SER A 308 -8.45 1.22 -9.56
C SER A 308 -6.93 1.21 -9.59
N ASP A 309 -6.32 1.92 -10.53
CA ASP A 309 -4.90 1.80 -10.84
C ASP A 309 -4.01 2.17 -9.69
N PHE A 310 -4.18 3.36 -9.11
CA PHE A 310 -3.27 3.85 -8.09
C PHE A 310 -3.19 2.92 -6.86
N PHE A 311 -4.34 2.56 -6.27
CA PHE A 311 -4.39 1.75 -5.05
C PHE A 311 -3.98 0.29 -5.30
N ALA A 312 -4.33 -0.28 -6.47
CA ALA A 312 -3.90 -1.62 -6.83
C ALA A 312 -2.38 -1.67 -7.09
N HIS A 313 -1.82 -0.64 -7.74
CA HIS A 313 -0.38 -0.51 -7.91
C HIS A 313 0.33 -0.36 -6.57
N GLU A 314 -0.15 0.53 -5.71
CA GLU A 314 0.41 0.73 -4.36
C GLU A 314 0.43 -0.57 -3.56
N ALA A 315 -0.72 -1.28 -3.49
CA ALA A 315 -0.83 -2.56 -2.83
C ALA A 315 0.15 -3.60 -3.40
N SER A 316 0.25 -3.68 -4.73
CA SER A 316 1.17 -4.62 -5.39
C SER A 316 2.64 -4.29 -5.14
N ALA A 317 3.01 -3.01 -5.15
CA ALA A 317 4.37 -2.53 -4.92
C ALA A 317 4.82 -2.83 -3.48
N ARG A 318 3.95 -2.57 -2.50
CA ARG A 318 4.19 -2.92 -1.09
C ARG A 318 4.34 -4.42 -0.89
N LEU A 319 3.46 -5.22 -1.49
CA LEU A 319 3.52 -6.67 -1.39
C LEU A 319 4.81 -7.24 -2.01
N VAL A 320 5.23 -6.72 -3.17
CA VAL A 320 6.51 -7.07 -3.81
C VAL A 320 7.68 -6.74 -2.88
N ALA A 321 7.71 -5.53 -2.30
CA ALA A 321 8.76 -5.14 -1.36
C ALA A 321 8.82 -6.09 -0.15
N GLN A 322 7.66 -6.48 0.39
CA GLN A 322 7.57 -7.35 1.55
C GLN A 322 7.99 -8.79 1.22
N VAL A 323 7.63 -9.33 0.05
CA VAL A 323 8.07 -10.66 -0.40
C VAL A 323 9.57 -10.71 -0.65
N LEU A 324 10.13 -9.69 -1.29
CA LEU A 324 11.58 -9.58 -1.48
C LEU A 324 12.30 -9.53 -0.13
N ARG A 325 11.83 -8.69 0.80
CA ARG A 325 12.41 -8.57 2.15
C ARG A 325 12.38 -9.89 2.91
N CYS A 326 11.21 -10.52 3.00
CA CYS A 326 11.04 -11.82 3.69
C CYS A 326 11.94 -12.89 3.06
N THR A 327 12.04 -12.93 1.74
CA THR A 327 12.89 -13.92 1.06
C THR A 327 14.37 -13.66 1.31
N VAL A 328 14.83 -12.41 1.23
CA VAL A 328 16.22 -12.02 1.54
C VAL A 328 16.59 -12.41 2.97
N ASP A 329 15.75 -12.05 3.95
CA ASP A 329 15.97 -12.39 5.35
C ASP A 329 15.94 -13.91 5.57
N GLY A 330 15.03 -14.61 4.88
CA GLY A 330 14.91 -16.07 4.96
C GLY A 330 16.10 -16.82 4.35
N VAL A 331 16.62 -16.38 3.21
CA VAL A 331 17.85 -16.92 2.61
C VAL A 331 19.03 -16.70 3.54
N ARG A 332 19.17 -15.49 4.09
CA ARG A 332 20.23 -15.17 5.06
C ARG A 332 20.21 -16.14 6.24
N LEU A 333 19.04 -16.34 6.85
CA LEU A 333 18.89 -17.25 7.99
C LEU A 333 19.21 -18.70 7.63
N CYS A 334 18.84 -19.15 6.43
CA CYS A 334 19.20 -20.50 5.98
C CYS A 334 20.71 -20.67 5.84
N ILE A 335 21.40 -19.66 5.28
CA ILE A 335 22.86 -19.67 5.11
C ILE A 335 23.55 -19.66 6.48
N GLU A 336 23.16 -18.76 7.37
CA GLU A 336 23.76 -18.64 8.71
C GLU A 336 23.64 -19.94 9.51
N ARG A 337 22.49 -20.63 9.41
CA ARG A 337 22.27 -21.91 10.11
C ARG A 337 23.12 -23.05 9.58
N GLN A 338 23.41 -23.06 8.28
CA GLN A 338 24.16 -24.15 7.63
C GLN A 338 25.67 -23.86 7.53
N ALA A 339 26.11 -22.65 7.94
CA ALA A 339 27.45 -22.15 7.66
C ALA A 339 28.59 -23.05 8.16
N ALA A 340 28.45 -23.64 9.35
CA ALA A 340 29.52 -24.44 9.99
C ALA A 340 29.83 -25.75 9.25
N ASP A 341 28.80 -26.34 8.64
CA ASP A 341 28.88 -27.65 7.98
C ASP A 341 28.93 -27.53 6.45
N MET A 342 28.86 -26.32 5.91
CA MET A 342 28.68 -26.08 4.49
C MET A 342 29.90 -26.49 3.66
N HIS A 343 29.67 -27.26 2.58
CA HIS A 343 30.72 -27.63 1.64
C HIS A 343 31.36 -26.41 0.96
N VAL A 344 32.69 -26.38 0.87
CA VAL A 344 33.48 -25.23 0.37
C VAL A 344 33.07 -24.81 -1.05
N ALA A 345 32.86 -25.76 -1.96
CA ALA A 345 32.41 -25.44 -3.32
C ALA A 345 31.02 -24.78 -3.33
N ARG A 346 30.15 -25.15 -2.38
CA ARG A 346 28.79 -24.60 -2.30
C ARG A 346 28.78 -23.22 -1.66
N ALA A 347 29.60 -23.01 -0.63
CA ALA A 347 29.87 -21.68 -0.10
C ALA A 347 30.43 -20.74 -1.18
N THR A 348 31.37 -21.23 -1.98
CA THR A 348 31.93 -20.48 -3.11
C THR A 348 30.84 -20.13 -4.13
N GLN A 349 29.99 -21.07 -4.51
CA GLN A 349 28.89 -20.82 -5.45
C GLN A 349 27.90 -19.78 -4.92
N LEU A 350 27.47 -19.90 -3.66
CA LEU A 350 26.57 -18.91 -3.06
C LEU A 350 27.16 -17.49 -3.13
N CYS A 351 28.43 -17.37 -2.75
CA CYS A 351 29.10 -16.07 -2.65
C CYS A 351 29.45 -15.47 -4.02
N THR A 352 29.69 -16.30 -5.04
CA THR A 352 30.16 -15.85 -6.35
C THR A 352 29.08 -15.84 -7.44
N CYS A 353 27.93 -16.48 -7.20
CA CYS A 353 26.85 -16.61 -8.19
C CYS A 353 25.47 -16.28 -7.58
N ASP A 354 24.98 -17.09 -6.64
CA ASP A 354 23.56 -17.04 -6.25
C ASP A 354 23.18 -15.74 -5.52
N ILE A 355 23.98 -15.31 -4.54
CA ILE A 355 23.75 -14.05 -3.80
C ILE A 355 23.94 -12.82 -4.71
N PRO A 356 25.00 -12.73 -5.53
CA PRO A 356 25.11 -11.78 -6.66
C PRO A 356 23.82 -11.60 -7.46
N CYS A 357 23.33 -12.67 -8.04
CA CYS A 357 22.12 -12.60 -8.84
C CYS A 357 20.91 -12.21 -8.00
N PHE A 358 20.80 -12.69 -6.76
CA PHE A 358 19.65 -12.37 -5.93
C PHE A 358 19.60 -10.89 -5.52
N VAL A 359 20.75 -10.28 -5.22
CA VAL A 359 20.84 -8.84 -4.94
C VAL A 359 20.52 -8.01 -6.18
N LEU A 360 21.08 -8.37 -7.35
CA LEU A 360 20.78 -7.70 -8.62
C LEU A 360 19.28 -7.76 -8.95
N LEU A 361 18.68 -8.95 -8.89
CA LEU A 361 17.26 -9.11 -9.21
C LEU A 361 16.35 -8.39 -8.21
N THR A 362 16.73 -8.33 -6.93
CA THR A 362 16.02 -7.52 -5.96
C THR A 362 16.11 -6.03 -6.32
N ARG A 363 17.28 -5.56 -6.75
CA ARG A 363 17.51 -4.18 -7.18
C ARG A 363 16.68 -3.81 -8.41
N LEU A 364 16.47 -4.75 -9.33
CA LEU A 364 15.64 -4.53 -10.52
C LEU A 364 14.19 -4.11 -10.18
N TRP A 365 13.66 -4.49 -9.01
CA TRP A 365 12.30 -4.14 -8.59
C TRP A 365 12.17 -2.73 -7.99
N PHE A 366 13.26 -1.99 -7.81
CA PHE A 366 13.24 -0.75 -7.04
C PHE A 366 12.34 0.34 -7.64
N SER A 367 12.36 0.53 -8.96
CA SER A 367 11.47 1.50 -9.61
C SER A 367 10.00 1.14 -9.42
N TRP A 368 9.67 -0.15 -9.40
CA TRP A 368 8.30 -0.60 -9.12
C TRP A 368 7.91 -0.33 -7.67
N ILE A 369 8.79 -0.65 -6.73
CA ILE A 369 8.56 -0.39 -5.31
C ILE A 369 8.43 1.11 -5.05
N ALA A 370 9.19 1.95 -5.77
CA ALA A 370 9.15 3.41 -5.65
C ALA A 370 7.78 4.04 -5.96
N LEU A 371 6.85 3.29 -6.56
CA LEU A 371 5.48 3.74 -6.78
C LEU A 371 4.62 3.73 -5.50
N ALA A 372 5.04 3.03 -4.44
CA ALA A 372 4.34 3.04 -3.16
C ALA A 372 4.60 4.35 -2.40
N THR A 373 3.56 4.89 -1.77
CA THR A 373 3.65 6.20 -1.07
C THR A 373 4.70 6.30 0.03
N ASP A 374 5.07 5.19 0.68
CA ASP A 374 6.07 5.12 1.75
C ASP A 374 7.37 4.43 1.30
N ALA A 375 7.59 4.31 -0.01
CA ALA A 375 8.71 3.57 -0.57
C ALA A 375 10.07 4.15 -0.15
N ALA A 376 10.25 5.46 -0.32
CA ALA A 376 11.51 6.13 -0.04
C ALA A 376 11.83 6.18 1.46
N THR A 377 10.82 6.30 2.31
CA THR A 377 10.98 6.48 3.76
C THR A 377 11.04 5.16 4.52
N VAL A 378 10.35 4.12 4.04
CA VAL A 378 10.16 2.87 4.79
C VAL A 378 10.59 1.64 3.99
N LEU A 379 10.02 1.40 2.81
CA LEU A 379 10.15 0.11 2.13
C LEU A 379 11.55 -0.14 1.57
N LEU A 380 12.07 0.81 0.77
CA LEU A 380 13.39 0.69 0.17
C LEU A 380 14.47 0.65 1.24
N PRO A 381 14.55 1.57 2.22
CA PRO A 381 15.58 1.50 3.26
C PRO A 381 15.56 0.19 4.08
N ARG A 382 14.38 -0.39 4.30
CA ARG A 382 14.26 -1.70 4.97
C ARG A 382 14.83 -2.82 4.09
N LEU A 383 14.47 -2.85 2.81
CA LEU A 383 14.97 -3.84 1.87
C LEU A 383 16.49 -3.74 1.67
N GLU A 384 17.02 -2.53 1.57
CA GLU A 384 18.46 -2.26 1.52
C GLU A 384 19.20 -2.85 2.73
N ARG A 385 18.66 -2.59 3.93
CA ARG A 385 19.24 -3.10 5.17
C ARG A 385 19.26 -4.63 5.18
N SER A 386 18.20 -5.27 4.72
CA SER A 386 18.13 -6.74 4.61
C SER A 386 19.13 -7.27 3.59
N LEU A 387 19.27 -6.62 2.42
CA LEU A 387 20.27 -6.99 1.42
C LEU A 387 21.69 -6.88 1.97
N ARG A 388 22.07 -5.76 2.58
CA ARG A 388 23.41 -5.58 3.17
C ARG A 388 23.73 -6.66 4.21
N LYS A 389 22.74 -7.02 5.04
CA LYS A 389 22.89 -8.12 6.01
C LYS A 389 23.11 -9.47 5.32
N LEU A 390 22.36 -9.77 4.26
CA LEU A 390 22.55 -10.99 3.47
C LEU A 390 23.95 -11.06 2.86
N VAL A 391 24.42 -9.97 2.26
CA VAL A 391 25.77 -9.87 1.68
C VAL A 391 26.82 -10.13 2.75
N SER A 392 26.70 -9.48 3.90
CA SER A 392 27.69 -9.67 4.97
C SER A 392 27.72 -11.12 5.47
N SER A 393 26.56 -11.77 5.62
CA SER A 393 26.50 -13.19 5.97
C SER A 393 27.16 -14.07 4.90
N ALA A 394 26.99 -13.75 3.60
CA ALA A 394 27.63 -14.49 2.52
C ALA A 394 29.16 -14.29 2.51
N VAL A 395 29.66 -13.05 2.66
CA VAL A 395 31.10 -12.79 2.69
C VAL A 395 31.77 -13.45 3.90
N LYS A 396 31.09 -13.48 5.06
CA LYS A 396 31.55 -14.24 6.23
C LYS A 396 31.65 -15.74 5.95
N LEU A 397 30.64 -16.32 5.31
CA LEU A 397 30.62 -17.72 4.90
C LEU A 397 31.83 -18.08 4.04
N ARG A 398 32.20 -17.23 3.06
CA ARG A 398 33.35 -17.46 2.19
C ARG A 398 34.66 -17.64 2.96
N GLY A 399 35.01 -16.70 3.83
CA GLY A 399 36.27 -16.80 4.58
C GLY A 399 36.27 -17.87 5.68
N GLY A 400 35.09 -18.38 6.09
CA GLY A 400 35.01 -19.59 6.93
C GLY A 400 35.26 -20.89 6.15
N ALA A 401 34.93 -20.91 4.86
CA ALA A 401 35.20 -22.04 3.98
C ALA A 401 36.67 -22.08 3.52
N GLU A 402 37.32 -20.92 3.34
CA GLU A 402 38.73 -20.82 2.94
C GLU A 402 39.71 -21.21 4.08
N THR A 403 39.29 -21.14 5.34
CA THR A 403 40.14 -21.48 6.51
C THR A 403 40.20 -22.98 6.85
N LYS A 404 39.50 -23.85 6.11
CA LYS A 404 39.64 -25.31 6.21
C LYS A 404 40.37 -25.94 5.00
N PRO A 405 41.72 -25.97 5.01
CA PRO A 405 42.50 -27.08 4.45
C PRO A 405 43.33 -27.78 5.54
N PRO A 406 43.80 -29.03 5.31
CA PRO A 406 44.25 -29.92 6.38
C PRO A 406 45.52 -29.40 7.06
N SER A 407 45.66 -29.74 8.33
CA SER A 407 46.85 -29.55 9.14
C SER A 407 48.12 -30.00 8.38
N SER A 408 48.80 -29.04 7.78
CA SER A 408 50.13 -29.19 7.20
C SER A 408 50.85 -27.88 7.44
N THR A 409 51.69 -27.96 8.47
CA THR A 409 52.75 -27.09 8.95
C THR A 409 53.22 -25.95 8.02
N VAL A 410 53.45 -24.79 8.65
CA VAL A 410 54.31 -23.63 8.26
C VAL A 410 53.64 -22.40 7.60
N ALA A 411 52.47 -22.47 6.97
CA ALA A 411 51.90 -21.28 6.29
C ALA A 411 51.02 -20.34 7.14
N ALA A 412 50.76 -20.65 8.43
CA ALA A 412 49.71 -20.00 9.22
C ALA A 412 50.06 -18.59 9.76
N ALA A 413 51.32 -18.12 9.67
CA ALA A 413 51.74 -16.88 10.36
C ALA A 413 51.65 -15.59 9.51
N LEU A 414 51.28 -15.65 8.23
CA LEU A 414 51.29 -14.48 7.32
C LEU A 414 49.90 -14.01 6.85
N ALA A 415 48.81 -14.71 7.20
CA ALA A 415 47.47 -14.42 6.68
C ALA A 415 46.55 -13.62 7.61
N GLU A 416 46.92 -13.41 8.88
CA GLU A 416 46.00 -12.85 9.88
C GLU A 416 45.74 -11.34 9.75
N ASN A 417 46.58 -10.57 9.04
CA ASN A 417 46.42 -9.11 8.96
C ASN A 417 45.85 -8.57 7.63
N SER A 418 45.63 -9.41 6.61
CA SER A 418 45.08 -8.97 5.31
C SER A 418 43.61 -9.34 5.10
N GLY A 419 43.05 -10.23 5.94
CA GLY A 419 41.73 -10.83 5.71
C GLY A 419 40.53 -9.95 6.05
N GLU A 420 40.61 -9.11 7.09
CA GLU A 420 39.45 -8.29 7.51
C GLU A 420 39.23 -7.07 6.62
N VAL A 421 40.29 -6.39 6.18
CA VAL A 421 40.19 -5.22 5.29
C VAL A 421 39.65 -5.62 3.90
N SER A 422 40.05 -6.79 3.38
CA SER A 422 39.53 -7.28 2.09
C SER A 422 38.06 -7.68 2.11
N ARG A 423 37.52 -8.06 3.28
CA ARG A 423 36.13 -8.53 3.42
C ARG A 423 35.16 -7.36 3.34
N THR A 424 35.43 -6.28 4.06
CA THR A 424 34.61 -5.05 4.00
C THR A 424 34.68 -4.42 2.62
N GLU A 425 35.85 -4.37 1.97
CA GLU A 425 35.95 -3.89 0.59
C GLU A 425 35.13 -4.75 -0.39
N GLN A 426 35.16 -6.08 -0.27
CA GLN A 426 34.33 -6.96 -1.10
C GLN A 426 32.84 -6.78 -0.84
N GLU A 427 32.41 -6.67 0.42
CA GLU A 427 31.01 -6.36 0.75
C GLU A 427 30.58 -5.04 0.08
N THR A 428 31.43 -4.02 0.14
CA THR A 428 31.16 -2.68 -0.40
C THR A 428 31.09 -2.70 -1.92
N LEU A 429 32.09 -3.31 -2.58
CA LEU A 429 32.13 -3.48 -4.04
C LEU A 429 30.92 -4.25 -4.55
N PHE A 430 30.57 -5.34 -3.88
CA PHE A 430 29.46 -6.18 -4.27
C PHE A 430 28.12 -5.43 -4.21
N VAL A 431 27.91 -4.70 -3.12
CA VAL A 431 26.72 -3.86 -2.93
C VAL A 431 26.73 -2.76 -4.01
N GLU A 432 27.79 -1.97 -4.14
CA GLU A 432 27.89 -0.87 -5.10
C GLU A 432 27.65 -1.30 -6.56
N VAL A 433 28.22 -2.43 -6.97
CA VAL A 433 28.08 -2.94 -8.34
C VAL A 433 26.62 -3.29 -8.63
N ALA A 434 25.92 -3.94 -7.69
CA ALA A 434 24.49 -4.19 -7.84
C ALA A 434 23.67 -2.90 -7.86
N TRP A 435 24.06 -1.88 -7.09
CA TRP A 435 23.35 -0.60 -7.02
C TRP A 435 23.43 0.26 -8.28
N LYS A 436 24.50 0.09 -9.07
CA LYS A 436 24.70 0.79 -10.35
C LYS A 436 23.77 0.29 -11.47
N VAL A 437 23.09 -0.84 -11.28
CA VAL A 437 22.15 -1.38 -12.28
C VAL A 437 20.85 -0.57 -12.31
N ALA A 438 20.42 -0.22 -13.52
CA ALA A 438 19.16 0.47 -13.74
C ALA A 438 17.98 -0.47 -13.40
N PRO A 439 17.01 -0.04 -12.56
CA PRO A 439 15.85 -0.88 -12.26
C PRO A 439 14.94 -1.03 -13.48
N LEU A 440 14.05 -2.03 -13.43
CA LEU A 440 13.12 -2.34 -14.51
C LEU A 440 12.11 -1.22 -14.73
N SER A 441 11.88 -0.90 -16.00
CA SER A 441 10.74 -0.12 -16.47
C SER A 441 9.46 -0.97 -16.50
N MET A 442 8.29 -0.30 -16.51
CA MET A 442 7.02 -1.03 -16.60
C MET A 442 6.88 -1.80 -17.92
N SER A 443 7.37 -1.25 -19.04
CA SER A 443 7.41 -1.94 -20.32
C SER A 443 8.21 -3.25 -20.28
N GLU A 444 9.30 -3.28 -19.52
CA GLU A 444 10.09 -4.50 -19.35
C GLU A 444 9.36 -5.54 -18.50
N ILE A 445 8.70 -5.11 -17.42
CA ILE A 445 7.89 -6.00 -16.56
C ILE A 445 6.74 -6.62 -17.38
N ALA A 446 6.05 -5.81 -18.18
CA ALA A 446 4.93 -6.22 -19.02
C ALA A 446 5.34 -7.14 -20.18
N SER A 447 6.59 -7.03 -20.65
CA SER A 447 7.07 -7.82 -21.79
C SER A 447 6.89 -9.33 -21.59
N ALA A 448 6.44 -10.02 -22.63
CA ALA A 448 6.38 -11.48 -22.66
C ALA A 448 7.77 -12.11 -22.47
N THR A 449 8.83 -11.44 -22.93
CA THR A 449 10.21 -11.95 -22.78
C THR A 449 10.67 -12.00 -21.33
N ALA A 450 10.12 -11.16 -20.44
CA ALA A 450 10.41 -11.21 -19.02
C ALA A 450 9.79 -12.43 -18.29
N ALA A 451 8.92 -13.20 -18.95
CA ALA A 451 8.43 -14.48 -18.42
C ALA A 451 9.49 -15.59 -18.49
N VAL A 452 10.55 -15.40 -19.30
CA VAL A 452 11.67 -16.33 -19.47
C VAL A 452 12.96 -15.56 -19.21
N PRO A 453 13.29 -15.27 -17.95
CA PRO A 453 14.34 -14.30 -17.64
C PRO A 453 15.77 -14.82 -17.90
N TRP A 454 15.93 -16.09 -18.25
CA TRP A 454 17.17 -16.69 -18.74
C TRP A 454 17.29 -16.71 -20.27
N ALA A 455 16.28 -16.26 -21.01
CA ALA A 455 16.37 -16.14 -22.45
C ALA A 455 17.18 -14.90 -22.83
N ASP A 456 18.04 -15.00 -23.84
CA ASP A 456 18.79 -13.86 -24.41
C ASP A 456 17.88 -12.72 -24.89
N ALA A 457 16.61 -13.02 -25.15
CA ALA A 457 15.56 -12.05 -25.51
C ALA A 457 15.11 -11.16 -24.33
N PHE A 458 15.41 -11.53 -23.09
CA PHE A 458 15.18 -10.65 -21.94
C PHE A 458 16.34 -9.65 -21.85
N ALA A 459 16.03 -8.36 -21.99
CA ALA A 459 17.03 -7.29 -22.07
C ALA A 459 18.05 -7.32 -20.92
N ARG A 460 17.62 -7.72 -19.71
CA ARG A 460 18.48 -7.80 -18.51
C ARG A 460 19.20 -9.13 -18.35
N ALA A 461 18.96 -10.14 -19.20
CA ALA A 461 19.67 -11.42 -19.14
C ALA A 461 21.20 -11.23 -19.27
N ARG A 462 21.63 -10.29 -20.12
CA ARG A 462 23.06 -9.94 -20.28
C ARG A 462 23.66 -9.30 -19.03
N GLU A 463 22.90 -8.49 -18.31
CA GLU A 463 23.36 -7.88 -17.05
C GLU A 463 23.50 -8.94 -15.95
N VAL A 464 22.54 -9.87 -15.86
CA VAL A 464 22.63 -11.04 -14.96
C VAL A 464 23.85 -11.88 -15.32
N GLN A 465 24.06 -12.17 -16.60
CA GLN A 465 25.19 -12.96 -17.09
C GLN A 465 26.54 -12.26 -16.82
N ALA A 466 26.62 -10.92 -16.96
CA ALA A 466 27.81 -10.16 -16.65
C ALA A 466 28.20 -10.27 -15.17
N VAL A 467 27.21 -10.23 -14.26
CA VAL A 467 27.43 -10.48 -12.83
C VAL A 467 27.93 -11.90 -12.58
N LEU A 468 27.34 -12.89 -13.23
CA LEU A 468 27.78 -14.29 -13.14
C LEU A 468 29.21 -14.51 -13.62
N GLU A 469 29.63 -13.76 -14.64
CA GLU A 469 30.97 -13.81 -15.19
C GLU A 469 31.99 -13.00 -14.38
N LYS A 470 31.59 -12.44 -13.21
CA LYS A 470 32.42 -11.58 -12.36
C LYS A 470 32.97 -10.36 -13.10
N ARG A 471 32.35 -9.96 -14.21
CA ARG A 471 32.70 -8.74 -14.92
C ARG A 471 31.96 -7.61 -14.21
N THR A 472 32.72 -6.72 -13.58
CA THR A 472 32.20 -5.50 -12.95
C THR A 472 31.17 -4.88 -13.89
N LEU A 473 29.92 -4.74 -13.43
CA LEU A 473 28.85 -4.10 -14.20
C LEU A 473 29.31 -2.68 -14.52
N VAL A 474 29.70 -2.52 -15.77
CA VAL A 474 30.05 -1.25 -16.36
C VAL A 474 28.76 -0.45 -16.42
N ALA A 475 28.85 0.81 -15.97
CA ALA A 475 27.82 1.82 -16.17
C ALA A 475 27.30 1.81 -17.62
N PRO A 476 26.06 2.26 -17.88
CA PRO A 476 25.60 2.40 -19.24
C PRO A 476 26.58 3.31 -19.98
N VAL A 477 27.17 2.79 -21.06
CA VAL A 477 27.87 3.64 -22.02
C VAL A 477 26.82 4.62 -22.54
N PRO A 478 27.10 5.94 -22.53
CA PRO A 478 26.15 6.98 -22.90
C PRO A 478 25.57 6.81 -24.30
#